data_AF-A0A1G1VKZ3-F1
#
_entry.id   AF-A0A1G1VKZ3-F1
#
_cell.length_a   1.000
_cell.length_b   1.000
_cell.length_c   1.000
_cell.angle_alpha   90.00
_cell.angle_beta   90.00
_cell.angle_gamma   90.00
#
_symmetry.space_group_name_H-M   'P 1'
#
loop_
_entity.id
_entity.type
_entity.pdbx_description
1 polymer ?
#
loop_
_entity_poly.entity_id
_entity_poly.type
_entity_poly.pdbx_seq_one_letter_code
_entity_poly.pdbx_strand_id
1 'polypeptide(L)' 'MSGFDRLLLLLQGVTVWDGIKWLMVLGLGLYAVFAVVAVRQVQLMSRTIDGALKWQIKLLTLVHLGIAVGALMMAVVIL' A
#
# COMPACT_ATOMS: atom_id res chain seq x y z
N MET A 1 19.29 27.21 -24.48
CA MET A 1 18.71 25.85 -24.37
C MET A 1 17.21 25.99 -24.47
N SER A 2 16.60 25.36 -25.48
CA SER A 2 15.15 25.39 -25.68
C SER A 2 14.44 24.63 -24.55
N GLY A 3 13.14 24.90 -24.35
CA GLY A 3 12.34 24.13 -23.39
C GLY A 3 12.27 22.64 -23.72
N PHE A 4 12.38 22.30 -25.02
CA PHE A 4 12.41 20.92 -25.51
C PHE A 4 13.70 20.18 -25.12
N ASP A 5 14.86 20.86 -25.16
CA ASP A 5 16.14 20.28 -24.73
C ASP A 5 16.13 19.92 -23.25
N ARG A 6 15.46 20.74 -22.41
CA ARG A 6 15.28 20.45 -20.98
C ARG A 6 14.41 19.23 -20.75
N LEU A 7 13.33 19.08 -21.54
CA LEU A 7 12.43 17.94 -21.44
C LEU A 7 13.15 16.63 -21.85
N LEU A 8 13.93 16.67 -22.93
CA LEU A 8 14.74 15.53 -23.38
C LEU A 8 15.77 15.10 -22.33
N LEU A 9 16.45 16.06 -21.70
CA LEU A 9 17.41 15.79 -20.63
C LEU A 9 16.75 15.15 -19.40
N LEU A 10 15.53 15.59 -19.05
CA LEU A 10 14.76 14.97 -17.95
C LEU A 10 14.35 13.54 -18.27
N LEU A 11 13.91 13.27 -19.50
CA LEU A 11 13.46 11.94 -19.91
C LEU A 11 14.61 10.94 -20.11
N GLN A 12 15.79 11.41 -20.52
CA GLN A 12 16.98 10.55 -20.62
C GLN A 12 17.44 9.98 -19.28
N GLY A 13 17.08 10.63 -18.16
CA GLY A 13 17.40 10.14 -16.81
C GLY A 13 16.39 9.15 -16.23
N VAL A 14 15.21 8.99 -16.85
CA VAL A 14 14.15 8.11 -16.35
C VAL A 14 14.30 6.73 -16.96
N THR A 15 14.55 5.75 -16.11
CA THR A 15 14.68 4.35 -16.51
C THR A 15 13.34 3.62 -16.36
N VAL A 16 13.21 2.47 -17.03
CA VAL A 16 12.04 1.56 -16.84
C VAL A 16 11.88 1.18 -15.36
N TRP A 17 12.97 1.09 -14.60
CA TRP A 17 12.91 0.78 -13.17
C TRP A 17 12.24 1.87 -12.35
N ASP A 18 12.43 3.14 -12.69
CA ASP A 18 11.76 4.25 -12.00
C ASP A 18 10.25 4.18 -12.15
N GLY A 19 9.76 3.82 -13.35
CA GLY A 19 8.34 3.56 -13.58
C GLY A 19 7.79 2.42 -12.73
N ILE A 20 8.55 1.32 -12.59
CA ILE A 20 8.12 0.14 -11.81
C ILE A 20 8.10 0.45 -10.31
N LYS A 21 9.06 1.23 -9.80
CA LYS A 21 9.07 1.68 -8.39
C LYS A 21 7.79 2.45 -8.05
N TRP A 22 7.43 3.43 -8.88
CA TRP A 22 6.19 4.20 -8.69
C TRP A 22 4.94 3.34 -8.81
N LEU A 23 4.92 2.37 -9.74
CA LEU A 23 3.80 1.43 -9.86
C LEU A 23 3.65 0.56 -8.60
N MET A 24 4.75 0.09 -8.02
CA MET A 24 4.72 -0.68 -6.75
C MET A 24 4.21 0.17 -5.59
N VAL A 25 4.69 1.42 -5.46
CA VAL A 25 4.21 2.35 -4.42
C VAL A 25 2.71 2.59 -4.56
N LEU A 26 2.23 2.83 -5.80
CA LEU A 26 0.80 3.01 -6.06
C LEU A 26 -0.02 1.75 -5.73
N GLY A 27 0.46 0.58 -6.14
CA GLY A 27 -0.17 -0.71 -5.84
C GLY A 27 -0.25 -0.99 -4.34
N LEU A 28 0.81 -0.72 -3.59
CA LEU A 28 0.83 -0.83 -2.12
C LEU A 28 -0.07 0.21 -1.46
N GLY A 29 -0.21 1.39 -2.04
CA GLY A 29 -1.17 2.41 -1.60
C GLY A 29 -2.61 1.90 -1.68
N LEU A 30 -3.00 1.36 -2.83
CA LEU A 30 -4.31 0.72 -3.02
C LEU A 30 -4.51 -0.47 -2.07
N TYR A 31 -3.47 -1.29 -1.88
CA TYR A 31 -3.49 -2.40 -0.94
C TYR A 31 -3.71 -1.95 0.51
N ALA A 32 -3.08 -0.86 0.94
CA ALA A 32 -3.29 -0.31 2.28
C ALA A 32 -4.73 0.19 2.47
N VAL A 33 -5.32 0.84 1.46
CA VAL A 33 -6.75 1.21 1.47
C VAL A 33 -7.62 -0.03 1.60
N PHE A 34 -7.32 -1.09 0.85
CA PHE A 34 -8.03 -2.36 0.97
C PHE A 34 -7.90 -2.99 2.38
N ALA A 35 -6.72 -2.92 3.00
CA ALA A 35 -6.50 -3.40 4.36
C ALA A 35 -7.37 -2.65 5.38
N VAL A 36 -7.57 -1.33 5.22
CA VAL A 36 -8.51 -0.55 6.05
C VAL A 36 -9.95 -1.04 5.86
N VAL A 37 -10.36 -1.29 4.61
CA VAL A 37 -11.69 -1.86 4.32
C VAL A 37 -11.84 -3.23 4.99
N ALA A 38 -10.82 -4.09 4.94
CA ALA A 38 -10.83 -5.40 5.57
C ALA A 38 -11.02 -5.31 7.09
N VAL A 39 -10.36 -4.37 7.78
CA VAL A 39 -10.58 -4.12 9.21
C VAL A 39 -12.04 -3.80 9.49
N ARG A 40 -12.66 -2.92 8.69
CA ARG A 40 -14.07 -2.57 8.84
C ARG A 40 -15.00 -3.77 8.63
N GLN A 41 -14.72 -4.60 7.63
CA GLN A 41 -15.51 -5.80 7.36
C GLN A 41 -15.41 -6.81 8.50
N VAL A 42 -14.21 -7.04 9.03
CA VAL A 42 -14.01 -7.93 10.18
C VAL A 42 -14.73 -7.41 11.42
N GLN A 43 -14.72 -6.11 11.67
CA GLN A 43 -15.46 -5.51 12.78
C GLN A 43 -16.98 -5.74 12.64
N LEU A 44 -17.54 -5.61 11.44
CA LEU A 44 -18.96 -5.85 11.18
C LEU A 44 -19.33 -7.33 11.33
N MET A 45 -18.55 -8.25 10.73
CA MET A 45 -18.78 -9.69 10.81
C MET A 45 -18.59 -10.26 12.22
N SER A 46 -17.73 -9.65 13.03
CA SER A 46 -17.52 -10.08 14.42
C SER A 46 -18.73 -9.87 15.35
N ARG A 47 -19.78 -9.19 14.87
CA ARG A 47 -21.05 -9.00 15.60
C ARG A 47 -22.03 -10.16 15.39
N THR A 48 -21.91 -10.89 14.29
CA THR A 48 -22.77 -12.04 13.95
C THR A 48 -22.15 -13.37 14.36
N ILE A 49 -20.82 -13.47 14.33
CA ILE A 49 -20.10 -14.67 14.77
C ILE A 49 -19.65 -14.44 16.22
N ASP A 50 -20.36 -15.05 17.18
CA ASP A 50 -19.88 -15.16 18.55
C ASP A 50 -19.16 -16.50 18.71
N GLY A 51 -17.85 -16.44 18.84
CA GLY A 51 -17.00 -17.62 18.87
C GLY A 51 -15.64 -17.31 19.48
N ALA A 52 -14.97 -18.36 19.96
CA ALA A 52 -13.70 -18.27 20.66
C ALA A 52 -12.57 -17.61 19.85
N LEU A 53 -12.72 -17.48 18.53
CA LEU A 53 -11.74 -16.88 17.60
C LEU A 53 -11.98 -15.38 17.31
N LYS A 54 -13.05 -14.79 17.83
CA LYS A 54 -13.44 -13.40 17.54
C LYS A 54 -12.34 -12.38 17.85
N TRP A 55 -11.66 -12.54 18.98
CA TRP A 55 -10.58 -11.65 19.39
C TRP A 55 -9.33 -11.82 18.51
N GLN A 56 -8.96 -13.06 18.21
CA GLN A 56 -7.79 -13.45 17.43
C GLN A 56 -7.92 -12.94 16.00
N ILE A 57 -9.10 -13.08 15.39
CA ILE A 57 -9.37 -12.55 14.04
C ILE A 57 -9.23 -11.02 14.04
N LYS A 58 -9.80 -10.31 15.02
CA LYS A 58 -9.66 -8.85 15.13
C LYS A 58 -8.20 -8.42 15.27
N LEU A 59 -7.45 -9.09 16.12
CA LEU A 59 -6.03 -8.79 16.33
C LEU A 59 -5.23 -9.03 15.04
N LEU A 60 -5.45 -10.17 14.38
CA LEU A 60 -4.77 -10.50 13.12
C LEU A 60 -5.05 -9.46 12.04
N THR A 61 -6.29 -8.97 11.93
CA THR A 61 -6.64 -7.94 10.94
C THR A 61 -5.99 -6.58 11.26
N LEU A 62 -5.81 -6.23 12.55
CA LEU A 62 -5.07 -5.03 12.93
C LEU A 62 -3.57 -5.16 12.65
N VAL A 63 -2.97 -6.31 12.96
CA VAL A 63 -1.56 -6.59 12.63
C VAL A 63 -1.35 -6.55 11.11
N HIS A 64 -2.26 -7.13 10.34
CA HIS A 64 -2.23 -7.09 8.88
C HIS A 64 -2.27 -5.65 8.35
N LEU A 65 -3.15 -4.80 8.88
CA LEU A 65 -3.17 -3.37 8.52
C LEU A 65 -1.84 -2.69 8.87
N GLY A 66 -1.28 -2.97 10.05
CA GLY A 66 0.03 -2.45 10.46
C GLY A 66 1.16 -2.84 9.49
N ILE A 67 1.19 -4.11 9.07
CA ILE A 67 2.15 -4.60 8.07
C ILE A 67 1.94 -3.92 6.71
N ALA A 68 0.69 -3.77 6.26
CA ALA A 68 0.39 -3.11 4.99
C ALA A 68 0.88 -1.64 4.96
N VAL A 69 0.63 -0.89 6.04
CA VAL A 69 1.10 0.49 6.19
C VAL A 69 2.63 0.53 6.29
N GLY A 70 3.24 -0.36 7.08
CA GLY A 70 4.69 -0.47 7.18
C GLY A 70 5.37 -0.78 5.86
N ALA A 71 4.81 -1.71 5.08
CA ALA A 71 5.31 -2.06 3.74
C ALA A 71 5.20 -0.88 2.77
N LEU A 72 4.10 -0.13 2.79
CA LEU A 72 3.95 1.09 1.99
C LEU A 72 4.99 2.15 2.38
N MET A 73 5.22 2.37 3.67
CA MET A 73 6.26 3.32 4.13
C MET A 73 7.65 2.89 3.67
N MET A 74 7.98 1.60 3.81
CA MET A 74 9.26 1.06 3.35
C MET A 74 9.42 1.22 1.83
N ALA A 75 8.35 0.99 1.05
CA ALA A 75 8.37 1.19 -0.39
C ALA A 75 8.66 2.65 -0.76
N VAL A 76 8.03 3.63 -0.09
CA VAL A 76 8.27 5.05 -0.36
C VAL A 76 9.71 5.49 -0.02
N VAL A 77 10.33 4.89 1.00
CA VAL A 77 11.68 5.26 1.46
C VAL A 77 12.78 4.54 0.67
N ILE A 78 12.56 3.29 0.27
CA ILE A 78 13.62 2.41 -0.28
C ILE A 78 13.57 2.29 -1.80
N LEU A 79 12.38 2.24 -2.41
CA LEU A 79 12.23 2.04 -3.87
C LEU A 79 12.42 3.37 -4.61
#